data_AF-A0A1S2VIQ9-F1
#
_entry.id   AF-A0A1S2VIQ9-F1
#
_cell.length_a   1.000
_cell.length_b   1.000
_cell.length_c   1.000
_cell.angle_alpha   90.00
_cell.angle_beta   90.00
_cell.angle_gamma   90.00
#
_symmetry.space_group_name_H-M   'P 1'
#
loop_
_entity.id
_entity.type
_entity.pdbx_description
1 polymer ?
#
loop_
_entity_poly.entity_id
_entity_poly.type
_entity_poly.pdbx_seq_one_letter_code
_entity_poly.pdbx_strand_id
1 'polypeptide(L)'
;MTRPVTKKTKANAKSNTKKVKLNATDLEKRKRQGRLHRSLMSMFKNMGFEYLKTEGKHLTFDGQTGEFDGIYIYENILLIVEETISNFSTDHIRKKDYYYGKVKENVGTLIEYLKDKFKANFAKYDDYNVSQYRLFYVYASDNFINTALRDNFKSLVFFDHTTIAYFSNLASTIKHTARFDLFKCLNLELNDIGNPGSSQAVSRIETAVILPETASGFPDGVQVVTFVMKAKELMECAYVLRKDSWDASAGPYQRLLDKRKTENIRKFLAKEKRTFIDSIIVSLPFDIKFVAKNEDSNDETEINIFQTYQFKNATMMIPYKINSIGVIDGQHRIYSHHEGEDTLEKEIGKLRNKRHLFVTGLCFDKDKFNDINKRKIESEIFLQINKEQKKVKPDLIQHIQAMNNPYSADGISFNVINNLNNNRPFDGLFSNSELIKGGLKTPSISTFGLRKLVAIDKTQTTLYKYYIGRGNSEINNNDTELGKYIEYCSKELSEYFCAIKDKYKDEWQMKTKKGGVISTTLVVGFLRSYIYMLDKYNGPQDFRFYQSRLQHLKINVNSFVSSQWNSLANEINSACWV
;
A
#
# COMPACT_ATOMS: atom_id res chain seq x y z
N MET A 1 -25.60 65.70 52.93
CA MET A 1 -24.70 64.53 52.77
C MET A 1 -25.52 63.31 53.15
N THR A 2 -25.80 62.29 52.35
CA THR A 2 -25.20 61.67 51.17
C THR A 2 -26.35 61.10 50.33
N ARG A 3 -26.50 61.52 49.07
CA ARG A 3 -27.56 61.01 48.18
C ARG A 3 -27.15 59.62 47.64
N PRO A 4 -27.96 58.56 47.84
CA PRO A 4 -27.60 57.21 47.43
C PRO A 4 -27.94 56.91 45.96
N VAL A 5 -27.11 56.02 45.42
CA VAL A 5 -26.99 55.57 44.04
C VAL A 5 -28.19 54.73 43.60
N THR A 6 -28.89 55.15 42.54
CA THR A 6 -29.88 54.33 41.83
C THR A 6 -29.22 53.48 40.75
N LYS A 7 -29.10 52.16 41.00
CA LYS A 7 -28.82 51.14 39.97
C LYS A 7 -30.06 50.91 39.12
N LYS A 8 -30.03 51.30 37.84
CA LYS A 8 -30.96 50.80 36.81
C LYS A 8 -30.40 49.52 36.19
N THR A 9 -31.07 48.40 36.47
CA THR A 9 -30.89 47.10 35.83
C THR A 9 -31.36 47.17 34.38
N LYS A 10 -30.45 46.97 33.41
CA LYS A 10 -30.78 46.69 32.01
C LYS A 10 -30.93 45.18 31.83
N ALA A 11 -32.13 44.76 31.43
CA ALA A 11 -32.44 43.37 31.07
C ALA A 11 -31.68 42.95 29.80
N ASN A 12 -30.91 41.87 29.87
CA ASN A 12 -30.27 41.23 28.73
C ASN A 12 -31.27 40.30 28.03
N ALA A 13 -31.76 40.71 26.86
CA ALA A 13 -32.48 39.84 25.94
C ALA A 13 -31.49 38.85 25.30
N LYS A 14 -31.51 37.58 25.73
CA LYS A 14 -30.80 36.47 25.05
C LYS A 14 -31.61 36.06 23.83
N SER A 15 -31.10 36.36 22.62
CA SER A 15 -31.66 35.82 21.37
C SER A 15 -31.43 34.31 21.33
N ASN A 16 -32.50 33.55 21.44
CA ASN A 16 -32.50 32.09 21.38
C ASN A 16 -32.50 31.64 19.91
N THR A 17 -31.33 31.60 19.27
CA THR A 17 -31.18 30.95 17.95
C THR A 17 -31.28 29.44 18.15
N LYS A 18 -32.45 28.85 17.84
CA LYS A 18 -32.66 27.40 17.77
C LYS A 18 -31.63 26.81 16.79
N LYS A 19 -30.58 26.16 17.30
CA LYS A 19 -29.70 25.29 16.50
C LYS A 19 -30.55 24.20 15.86
N VAL A 20 -30.75 24.27 14.55
CA VAL A 20 -31.37 23.20 13.77
C VAL A 20 -30.57 21.92 14.03
N LYS A 21 -31.22 20.91 14.61
CA LYS A 21 -30.61 19.63 14.95
C LYS A 21 -30.41 18.86 13.64
N LEU A 22 -29.16 18.73 13.17
CA LEU A 22 -28.86 17.95 11.97
C LEU A 22 -29.45 16.53 12.10
N ASN A 23 -30.00 16.01 10.99
CA ASN A 23 -30.45 14.62 10.92
C ASN A 23 -29.27 13.65 11.13
N ALA A 24 -29.55 12.39 11.48
CA ALA A 24 -28.52 11.42 11.83
C ALA A 24 -27.54 11.13 10.67
N THR A 25 -28.03 11.17 9.42
CA THR A 25 -27.25 10.92 8.20
C THR A 25 -26.25 12.02 7.91
N ASP A 26 -26.63 13.29 8.04
CA ASP A 26 -25.76 14.44 7.81
C ASP A 26 -24.72 14.57 8.91
N LEU A 27 -25.09 14.21 10.15
CA LEU A 27 -24.13 14.10 11.25
C LEU A 27 -23.07 13.03 10.97
N GLU A 28 -23.46 11.88 10.42
CA GLU A 28 -22.53 10.82 10.05
C GLU A 28 -21.61 11.23 8.90
N LYS A 29 -22.15 11.85 7.84
CA LYS A 29 -21.35 12.43 6.74
C LYS A 29 -20.33 13.43 7.26
N ARG A 30 -20.74 14.37 8.11
CA ARG A 30 -19.84 15.35 8.72
C ARG A 30 -18.74 14.70 9.57
N LYS A 31 -19.08 13.63 10.31
CA LYS A 31 -18.09 12.84 11.06
C LYS A 31 -17.12 12.11 10.15
N ARG A 32 -17.58 11.54 9.03
CA ARG A 32 -16.73 10.91 8.00
C ARG A 32 -15.76 11.93 7.40
N GLN A 33 -16.26 13.05 6.89
CA GLN A 33 -15.42 14.10 6.31
C GLN A 33 -14.37 14.58 7.32
N GLY A 34 -14.81 14.90 8.54
CA GLY A 34 -13.87 15.35 9.58
C GLY A 34 -12.83 14.31 9.98
N ARG A 35 -13.13 13.00 9.85
CA ARG A 35 -12.13 11.94 10.08
C ARG A 35 -11.12 11.88 8.94
N LEU A 36 -11.58 11.94 7.69
CA LEU A 36 -10.72 11.97 6.50
C LEU A 36 -9.75 13.14 6.58
N HIS A 37 -10.27 14.36 6.75
CA HIS A 37 -9.48 15.58 6.89
C HIS A 37 -8.40 15.49 7.97
N ARG A 38 -8.78 15.08 9.19
CA ARG A 38 -7.81 14.92 10.30
C ARG A 38 -6.76 13.85 10.02
N SER A 39 -7.14 12.78 9.32
CA SER A 39 -6.19 11.72 8.95
C SER A 39 -5.15 12.26 7.98
N LEU A 40 -5.58 12.92 6.90
CA LEU A 40 -4.69 13.50 5.89
C LEU A 40 -3.80 14.58 6.48
N MET A 41 -4.38 15.52 7.23
CA MET A 41 -3.63 16.59 7.88
C MET A 41 -2.57 16.02 8.84
N SER A 42 -2.93 15.05 9.69
CA SER A 42 -1.97 14.42 10.60
C SER A 42 -0.91 13.61 9.85
N MET A 43 -1.28 12.94 8.77
CA MET A 43 -0.39 12.11 7.96
C MET A 43 0.69 12.97 7.29
N PHE A 44 0.30 13.98 6.51
CA PHE A 44 1.24 14.88 5.83
C PHE A 44 2.07 15.70 6.81
N LYS A 45 1.47 16.20 7.89
CA LYS A 45 2.22 16.90 8.95
C LYS A 45 3.29 15.99 9.58
N ASN A 46 2.94 14.75 9.92
CA ASN A 46 3.91 13.80 10.46
C ASN A 46 5.03 13.50 9.46
N MET A 47 4.79 13.61 8.14
CA MET A 47 5.81 13.49 7.09
C MET A 47 6.66 14.75 6.90
N GLY A 48 6.37 15.85 7.61
CA GLY A 48 7.12 17.09 7.55
C GLY A 48 6.54 18.14 6.59
N PHE A 49 5.38 17.87 5.97
CA PHE A 49 4.70 18.85 5.14
C PHE A 49 3.98 19.89 6.00
N GLU A 50 3.97 21.13 5.52
CA GLU A 50 3.20 22.21 6.10
C GLU A 50 1.84 22.35 5.41
N TYR A 51 0.77 22.51 6.19
CA TYR A 51 -0.59 22.69 5.68
C TYR A 51 -0.91 24.16 5.42
N LEU A 52 -1.37 24.46 4.21
CA LEU A 52 -1.85 25.77 3.79
C LEU A 52 -3.38 25.76 3.72
N LYS A 53 -4.01 26.52 4.63
CA LYS A 53 -5.46 26.52 4.82
C LYS A 53 -6.18 27.17 3.63
N THR A 54 -6.61 26.35 2.68
CA THR A 54 -7.23 26.76 1.41
C THR A 54 -8.72 26.44 1.32
N GLU A 55 -9.30 25.73 2.29
CA GLU A 55 -10.74 25.44 2.39
C GLU A 55 -11.63 26.68 2.13
N GLY A 56 -12.66 26.50 1.29
CA GLY A 56 -13.62 27.54 0.91
C GLY A 56 -13.06 28.60 -0.02
N LYS A 57 -11.92 28.35 -0.68
CA LYS A 57 -11.26 29.31 -1.57
C LYS A 57 -11.33 28.81 -3.00
N HIS A 58 -12.08 29.55 -3.80
CA HIS A 58 -12.20 29.31 -5.23
C HIS A 58 -11.16 30.14 -5.99
N LEU A 59 -10.47 29.49 -6.92
CA LEU A 59 -9.56 30.12 -7.85
C LEU A 59 -10.01 29.83 -9.27
N THR A 60 -9.75 30.77 -10.17
CA THR A 60 -10.12 30.64 -11.58
C THR A 60 -8.87 30.58 -12.43
N PHE A 61 -8.75 29.53 -13.24
CA PHE A 61 -7.67 29.33 -14.20
C PHE A 61 -8.32 29.06 -15.56
N ASP A 62 -7.95 29.84 -16.59
CA ASP A 62 -8.54 29.76 -17.94
C ASP A 62 -10.08 29.73 -17.96
N GLY A 63 -10.72 30.56 -17.14
CA GLY A 63 -12.18 30.62 -17.03
C GLY A 63 -12.84 29.46 -16.28
N GLN A 64 -12.06 28.51 -15.75
CA GLN A 64 -12.55 27.42 -14.91
C GLN A 64 -12.31 27.73 -13.44
N THR A 65 -13.39 27.77 -12.66
CA THR A 65 -13.33 28.00 -11.22
C THR A 65 -13.33 26.67 -10.47
N GLY A 66 -12.37 26.47 -9.57
CA GLY A 66 -12.29 25.30 -8.72
C GLY A 66 -11.87 25.64 -7.29
N GLU A 67 -12.19 24.75 -6.37
CA GLU A 67 -11.77 24.81 -4.96
C GLU A 67 -10.63 23.83 -4.70
N PHE A 68 -9.74 24.21 -3.78
CA PHE A 68 -8.73 23.33 -3.21
C PHE A 68 -9.08 23.04 -1.74
N ASP A 69 -9.34 21.77 -1.41
CA ASP A 69 -9.68 21.38 -0.04
C ASP A 69 -8.47 21.51 0.89
N GLY A 70 -7.28 21.20 0.39
CA GLY A 70 -6.04 21.43 1.12
C GLY A 70 -4.81 21.49 0.22
N ILE A 71 -3.83 22.32 0.61
CA ILE A 71 -2.52 22.34 -0.04
C ILE A 71 -1.46 22.06 1.03
N TYR A 72 -0.49 21.21 0.68
CA TYR A 72 0.62 20.82 1.54
C TYR A 72 1.94 21.10 0.83
N ILE A 73 2.90 21.68 1.55
CA ILE A 73 4.21 22.05 0.99
C ILE A 73 5.37 21.45 1.78
N TYR A 74 6.37 20.93 1.07
CA TYR A 74 7.66 20.51 1.61
C TYR A 74 8.73 20.81 0.57
N GLU A 75 9.70 21.65 0.90
CA GLU A 75 10.68 22.18 -0.08
C GLU A 75 9.96 22.74 -1.32
N ASN A 76 10.36 22.28 -2.51
CA ASN A 76 9.74 22.59 -3.79
C ASN A 76 8.56 21.66 -4.18
N ILE A 77 8.12 20.76 -3.29
CA ILE A 77 7.03 19.81 -3.54
C ILE A 77 5.70 20.37 -3.02
N LEU A 78 4.71 20.46 -3.91
CA LEU A 78 3.35 20.91 -3.62
C LEU A 78 2.34 19.79 -3.86
N LEU A 79 1.58 19.45 -2.82
CA LEU A 79 0.47 18.51 -2.89
C LEU A 79 -0.85 19.27 -2.80
N ILE A 80 -1.65 19.19 -3.86
CA ILE A 80 -3.01 19.71 -3.90
C ILE A 80 -3.94 18.54 -3.64
N VAL A 81 -4.62 18.55 -2.50
CA VAL A 81 -5.41 17.42 -2.00
C VAL A 81 -6.89 17.74 -2.15
N GLU A 82 -7.59 16.87 -2.86
CA GLU A 82 -9.06 16.82 -2.94
C GLU A 82 -9.56 15.76 -1.96
N GLU A 83 -10.49 16.11 -1.08
CA GLU A 83 -11.07 15.20 -0.10
C GLU A 83 -12.50 14.81 -0.47
N THR A 84 -12.78 13.51 -0.58
CA THR A 84 -14.14 13.03 -0.82
C THR A 84 -14.56 11.89 0.09
N ILE A 85 -15.82 11.95 0.53
CA ILE A 85 -16.52 10.85 1.21
C ILE A 85 -17.69 10.30 0.39
N SER A 86 -17.94 10.87 -0.78
CA SER A 86 -19.05 10.44 -1.62
C SER A 86 -18.75 9.07 -2.21
N ASN A 87 -19.82 8.30 -2.44
CA ASN A 87 -19.72 7.12 -3.29
C ASN A 87 -19.23 7.55 -4.69
N PHE A 88 -18.54 6.63 -5.35
CA PHE A 88 -17.92 6.80 -6.65
C PHE A 88 -18.74 7.65 -7.64
N SER A 89 -18.09 8.66 -8.24
CA SER A 89 -18.62 9.46 -9.35
C SER A 89 -17.49 9.76 -10.34
N THR A 90 -17.50 9.09 -11.50
CA THR A 90 -16.56 9.35 -12.60
C THR A 90 -16.61 10.82 -13.04
N ASP A 91 -17.80 11.42 -13.02
CA ASP A 91 -17.98 12.82 -13.40
C ASP A 91 -17.28 13.79 -12.45
N HIS A 92 -17.26 13.48 -11.15
CA HIS A 92 -16.55 14.29 -10.17
C HIS A 92 -15.04 14.32 -10.46
N ILE A 93 -14.46 13.12 -10.66
CA ILE A 93 -13.03 12.96 -10.95
C ILE A 93 -12.67 13.64 -12.27
N ARG A 94 -13.46 13.44 -13.32
CA ARG A 94 -13.24 14.07 -14.64
C ARG A 94 -13.21 15.60 -14.56
N LYS A 95 -14.12 16.22 -13.80
CA LYS A 95 -14.15 17.68 -13.62
C LYS A 95 -12.90 18.18 -12.89
N LYS A 96 -12.48 17.47 -11.83
CA LYS A 96 -11.29 17.82 -11.06
C LYS A 96 -10.01 17.64 -11.87
N ASP A 97 -9.90 16.54 -12.61
CA ASP A 97 -8.79 16.28 -13.52
C ASP A 97 -8.63 17.37 -14.58
N TYR A 98 -9.75 17.77 -15.22
CA TYR A 98 -9.75 18.86 -16.18
C TYR A 98 -9.30 20.20 -15.56
N TYR A 99 -9.84 20.57 -14.39
CA TYR A 99 -9.44 21.78 -13.68
C TYR A 99 -7.96 21.76 -13.30
N TYR A 100 -7.45 20.62 -12.82
CA TYR A 100 -6.03 20.47 -12.47
C TYR A 100 -5.09 20.48 -13.67
N GLY A 101 -5.57 20.06 -14.85
CA GLY A 101 -4.90 20.32 -16.12
C GLY A 101 -4.67 21.82 -16.34
N LYS A 102 -5.70 22.64 -16.12
CA LYS A 102 -5.61 24.11 -16.23
C LYS A 102 -4.71 24.77 -15.20
N VAL A 103 -4.70 24.26 -13.97
CA VAL A 103 -3.76 24.71 -12.93
C VAL A 103 -2.31 24.38 -13.33
N LYS A 104 -2.07 23.21 -13.94
CA LYS A 104 -0.73 22.80 -14.39
C LYS A 104 -0.21 23.63 -15.56
N GLU A 105 -1.09 24.13 -16.43
CA GLU A 105 -0.75 25.08 -17.49
C GLU A 105 -0.39 26.47 -16.92
N ASN A 106 -0.85 26.79 -15.71
CA ASN A 106 -0.76 28.11 -15.09
C ASN A 106 -0.09 28.08 -13.69
N VAL A 107 0.95 27.26 -13.51
CA VAL A 107 1.62 27.09 -12.20
C VAL A 107 2.14 28.41 -11.62
N GLY A 108 2.68 29.31 -12.45
CA GLY A 108 3.17 30.61 -11.99
C GLY A 108 2.13 31.41 -11.22
N THR A 109 0.92 31.52 -11.77
CA THR A 109 -0.20 32.20 -11.12
C THR A 109 -0.59 31.56 -9.79
N LEU A 110 -0.55 30.22 -9.70
CA LEU A 110 -0.79 29.53 -8.43
C LEU A 110 0.29 29.88 -7.40
N ILE A 111 1.57 29.80 -7.77
CA ILE A 111 2.69 30.09 -6.86
C ILE A 111 2.64 31.52 -6.36
N GLU A 112 2.39 32.50 -7.24
CA GLU A 112 2.23 33.91 -6.87
C GLU A 112 1.10 34.11 -5.85
N TYR A 113 -0.08 33.54 -6.12
CA TYR A 113 -1.19 33.59 -5.19
C TYR A 113 -0.84 32.97 -3.83
N LEU A 114 -0.15 31.83 -3.82
CA LEU A 114 0.25 31.17 -2.58
C LEU A 114 1.29 31.98 -1.80
N LYS A 115 2.28 32.58 -2.47
CA LYS A 115 3.29 33.46 -1.86
C LYS A 115 2.66 34.71 -1.26
N ASP A 116 1.71 35.34 -1.95
CA ASP A 116 1.00 36.52 -1.43
C ASP A 116 0.20 36.18 -0.18
N LYS A 117 -0.62 35.13 -0.26
CA LYS A 117 -1.57 34.78 0.79
C LYS A 117 -0.94 34.10 2.01
N PHE A 118 0.08 33.28 1.80
CA PHE A 118 0.75 32.48 2.83
C PHE A 118 2.21 32.89 3.01
N LYS A 119 2.50 34.20 2.90
CA LYS A 119 3.85 34.77 2.94
C LYS A 119 4.74 34.23 4.06
N ALA A 120 4.21 34.07 5.27
CA ALA A 120 4.97 33.55 6.41
C ALA A 120 5.37 32.07 6.23
N ASN A 121 4.47 31.25 5.64
CA ASN A 121 4.73 29.84 5.35
C ASN A 121 5.68 29.68 4.15
N PHE A 122 5.60 30.59 3.17
CA PHE A 122 6.40 30.57 1.94
C PHE A 122 7.78 31.20 2.06
N ALA A 123 8.05 32.04 3.07
CA ALA A 123 9.32 32.75 3.20
C ALA A 123 10.56 31.82 3.19
N LYS A 124 10.42 30.60 3.73
CA LYS A 124 11.48 29.56 3.73
C LYS A 124 11.67 28.85 2.38
N TYR A 125 10.82 29.15 1.40
CA TYR A 125 10.79 28.56 0.06
C TYR A 125 10.97 29.62 -1.02
N ASP A 126 11.35 30.85 -0.67
CA ASP A 126 11.48 31.96 -1.62
C ASP A 126 12.62 31.76 -2.63
N ASP A 127 13.61 30.94 -2.29
CA ASP A 127 14.77 30.62 -3.14
C ASP A 127 14.40 29.76 -4.37
N TYR A 128 13.19 29.20 -4.42
CA TYR A 128 12.73 28.39 -5.55
C TYR A 128 12.13 29.25 -6.67
N ASN A 129 12.63 29.05 -7.89
CA ASN A 129 11.98 29.51 -9.10
C ASN A 129 10.71 28.70 -9.37
N VAL A 130 9.74 29.29 -10.08
CA VAL A 130 8.46 28.64 -10.44
C VAL A 130 8.69 27.27 -11.11
N SER A 131 9.69 27.16 -11.99
CA SER A 131 10.02 25.92 -12.71
C SER A 131 10.60 24.80 -11.83
N GLN A 132 11.07 25.13 -10.62
CA GLN A 132 11.60 24.15 -9.68
C GLN A 132 10.48 23.48 -8.88
N TYR A 133 9.30 24.08 -8.78
CA TYR A 133 8.19 23.45 -8.06
C TYR A 133 7.68 22.20 -8.78
N ARG A 134 7.38 21.16 -8.01
CA ARG A 134 6.76 19.90 -8.46
C ARG A 134 5.36 19.80 -7.87
N LEU A 135 4.35 19.81 -8.73
CA LEU A 135 2.94 19.77 -8.33
C LEU A 135 2.36 18.37 -8.50
N PHE A 136 1.67 17.90 -7.47
CA PHE A 136 0.93 16.64 -7.47
C PHE A 136 -0.51 16.85 -7.01
N TYR A 137 -1.45 16.27 -7.74
CA TYR A 137 -2.88 16.32 -7.43
C TYR A 137 -3.31 15.02 -6.77
N VAL A 138 -3.54 15.06 -5.46
CA VAL A 138 -3.93 13.90 -4.68
C VAL A 138 -5.44 13.84 -4.56
N TYR A 139 -6.06 12.79 -5.11
CA TYR A 139 -7.48 12.53 -4.95
C TYR A 139 -7.69 11.56 -3.78
N ALA A 140 -8.08 12.09 -2.62
CA ALA A 140 -8.20 11.36 -1.37
C ALA A 140 -9.66 10.95 -1.07
N SER A 141 -9.92 9.65 -1.01
CA SER A 141 -11.25 9.07 -0.80
C SER A 141 -11.30 8.22 0.46
N ASP A 142 -12.36 8.37 1.26
CA ASP A 142 -12.62 7.46 2.39
C ASP A 142 -13.23 6.10 1.97
N ASN A 143 -13.47 5.91 0.68
CA ASN A 143 -13.94 4.66 0.06
C ASN A 143 -12.84 4.04 -0.82
N PHE A 144 -12.96 2.73 -1.09
CA PHE A 144 -12.11 2.01 -2.03
C PHE A 144 -12.18 2.59 -3.45
N ILE A 145 -11.03 2.65 -4.15
CA ILE A 145 -10.94 3.07 -5.55
C ILE A 145 -10.33 1.92 -6.36
N ASN A 146 -11.11 1.36 -7.28
CA ASN A 146 -10.66 0.25 -8.12
C ASN A 146 -9.58 0.66 -9.13
N THR A 147 -8.82 -0.32 -9.63
CA THR A 147 -7.68 -0.10 -10.52
C THR A 147 -8.07 0.52 -11.86
N ALA A 148 -9.16 0.05 -12.47
CA ALA A 148 -9.63 0.57 -13.75
C ALA A 148 -9.88 2.09 -13.74
N LEU A 149 -10.34 2.64 -12.62
CA LEU A 149 -10.50 4.09 -12.48
C LEU A 149 -9.15 4.81 -12.38
N ARG A 150 -8.22 4.26 -11.61
CA ARG A 150 -6.87 4.82 -11.46
C ARG A 150 -6.17 4.92 -12.82
N ASP A 151 -6.32 3.88 -13.64
CA ASP A 151 -5.71 3.80 -14.97
C ASP A 151 -6.26 4.84 -15.96
N ASN A 152 -7.51 5.25 -15.79
CA ASN A 152 -8.17 6.26 -16.64
C ASN A 152 -7.74 7.70 -16.33
N PHE A 153 -7.16 7.97 -15.16
CA PHE A 153 -6.82 9.33 -14.70
C PHE A 153 -5.38 9.41 -14.15
N LYS A 154 -4.41 9.18 -15.04
CA LYS A 154 -2.97 9.10 -14.67
C LYS A 154 -2.35 10.40 -14.15
N SER A 155 -3.00 11.53 -14.38
CA SER A 155 -2.64 12.85 -13.84
C SER A 155 -2.90 12.99 -12.35
N LEU A 156 -3.72 12.12 -11.76
CA LEU A 156 -4.09 12.14 -10.35
C LEU A 156 -3.37 11.04 -9.57
N VAL A 157 -2.97 11.37 -8.34
CA VAL A 157 -2.45 10.42 -7.37
C VAL A 157 -3.60 10.00 -6.46
N PHE A 158 -4.05 8.75 -6.58
CA PHE A 158 -5.22 8.27 -5.84
C PHE A 158 -4.88 7.72 -4.46
N PHE A 159 -5.42 8.35 -3.44
CA PHE A 159 -5.30 7.94 -2.04
C PHE A 159 -6.66 7.44 -1.55
N ASP A 160 -6.92 6.14 -1.68
CA ASP A 160 -8.12 5.55 -1.08
C ASP A 160 -7.92 5.24 0.41
N HIS A 161 -8.95 4.73 1.06
CA HIS A 161 -8.90 4.39 2.48
C HIS A 161 -7.74 3.44 2.87
N THR A 162 -7.29 2.53 1.99
CA THR A 162 -6.14 1.64 2.25
C THR A 162 -4.82 2.38 2.17
N THR A 163 -4.64 3.19 1.11
CA THR A 163 -3.45 4.03 0.92
C THR A 163 -3.28 5.04 2.06
N ILE A 164 -4.38 5.70 2.45
CA ILE A 164 -4.40 6.65 3.57
C ILE A 164 -4.05 5.92 4.87
N ALA A 165 -4.61 4.73 5.11
CA ALA A 165 -4.31 3.96 6.31
C ALA A 165 -2.83 3.54 6.38
N TYR A 166 -2.25 3.12 5.25
CA TYR A 166 -0.83 2.80 5.14
C TYR A 166 0.06 3.97 5.54
N PHE A 167 -0.08 5.11 4.85
CA PHE A 167 0.76 6.27 5.09
C PHE A 167 0.51 6.88 6.48
N SER A 168 -0.73 6.85 6.97
CA SER A 168 -1.04 7.28 8.34
C SER A 168 -0.35 6.39 9.38
N ASN A 169 -0.37 5.06 9.20
CA ASN A 169 0.33 4.12 10.07
C ASN A 169 1.84 4.37 10.06
N LEU A 170 2.43 4.47 8.86
CA LEU A 170 3.86 4.68 8.67
C LEU A 170 4.31 6.02 9.28
N ALA A 171 3.66 7.13 8.92
CA ALA A 171 4.00 8.46 9.43
C ALA A 171 3.78 8.56 10.95
N SER A 172 2.81 7.86 11.52
CA SER A 172 2.63 7.82 12.97
C SER A 172 3.71 7.02 13.72
N THR A 173 4.47 6.20 12.99
CA THR A 173 5.50 5.29 13.53
C THR A 173 6.91 5.82 13.33
N ILE A 174 7.22 6.39 12.16
CA ILE A 174 8.57 6.86 11.78
C ILE A 174 8.61 8.34 11.40
N LYS A 175 7.50 9.07 11.64
CA LYS A 175 7.46 10.54 11.57
C LYS A 175 7.99 11.05 10.24
N HIS A 176 8.89 12.05 10.24
CA HIS A 176 9.25 12.76 9.02
C HIS A 176 9.94 11.83 8.02
N THR A 177 10.61 10.77 8.47
CA THR A 177 11.24 9.78 7.60
C THR A 177 10.24 9.02 6.72
N ALA A 178 8.95 8.99 7.07
CA ALA A 178 7.91 8.38 6.22
C ALA A 178 7.75 9.07 4.86
N ARG A 179 8.26 10.30 4.70
CA ARG A 179 8.20 11.02 3.42
C ARG A 179 8.95 10.32 2.28
N PHE A 180 9.97 9.51 2.56
CA PHE A 180 10.71 8.79 1.51
C PHE A 180 9.86 7.70 0.83
N ASP A 181 8.95 7.05 1.56
CA ASP A 181 7.92 6.17 0.98
C ASP A 181 6.91 6.98 0.14
N LEU A 182 6.57 8.20 0.56
CA LEU A 182 5.68 9.10 -0.20
C LEU A 182 6.35 9.60 -1.47
N PHE A 183 7.63 9.98 -1.43
CA PHE A 183 8.39 10.40 -2.61
C PHE A 183 8.44 9.29 -3.66
N LYS A 184 8.54 8.02 -3.23
CA LYS A 184 8.38 6.87 -4.13
C LYS A 184 7.02 6.87 -4.82
N CYS A 185 5.95 7.06 -4.05
CA CYS A 185 4.57 7.07 -4.54
C CYS A 185 4.32 8.20 -5.54
N LEU A 186 5.01 9.33 -5.37
CA LEU A 186 4.98 10.47 -6.27
C LEU A 186 5.99 10.36 -7.43
N ASN A 187 6.75 9.26 -7.51
CA ASN A 187 7.80 9.04 -8.50
C ASN A 187 8.86 10.17 -8.53
N LEU A 188 9.30 10.60 -7.33
CA LEU A 188 10.33 11.61 -7.14
C LEU A 188 11.71 10.97 -6.89
N GLU A 189 12.75 11.59 -7.45
CA GLU A 189 14.14 11.27 -7.14
C GLU A 189 14.74 12.27 -6.12
N LEU A 190 15.93 11.97 -5.56
CA LEU A 190 16.61 12.90 -4.63
C LEU A 190 16.88 14.26 -5.27
N ASN A 191 17.22 14.26 -6.56
CA ASN A 191 17.55 15.47 -7.30
C ASN A 191 16.32 16.32 -7.65
N ASP A 192 15.11 15.79 -7.49
CA ASP A 192 13.87 16.55 -7.64
C ASP A 192 13.49 17.34 -6.38
N ILE A 193 14.16 17.10 -5.25
CA ILE A 193 13.77 17.62 -3.95
C ILE A 193 14.80 18.65 -3.49
N GLY A 194 14.31 19.84 -3.15
CA GLY A 194 15.14 20.94 -2.71
C GLY A 194 15.84 21.65 -3.86
N ASN A 195 16.93 22.36 -3.54
CA ASN A 195 17.74 23.01 -4.55
C ASN A 195 18.68 22.00 -5.21
N PRO A 196 18.74 21.94 -6.55
CA PRO A 196 19.68 21.06 -7.23
C PRO A 196 21.12 21.45 -6.84
N GLY A 197 21.87 20.50 -6.30
CA GLY A 197 23.29 20.69 -6.02
C GLY A 197 24.07 20.91 -7.31
N SER A 198 25.16 21.68 -7.25
CA SER A 198 26.03 22.02 -8.39
C SER A 198 26.79 20.83 -9.00
N SER A 199 26.59 19.61 -8.52
CA SER A 199 27.25 18.39 -9.02
C SER A 199 26.28 17.55 -9.84
N GLN A 200 26.53 17.45 -11.14
CA GLN A 200 25.88 16.48 -12.05
C GLN A 200 26.30 15.03 -11.80
N ALA A 201 27.33 14.78 -10.98
CA ALA A 201 27.75 13.41 -10.65
C ALA A 201 26.72 12.76 -9.71
N VAL A 202 26.25 11.56 -10.09
CA VAL A 202 25.44 10.71 -9.21
C VAL A 202 26.27 10.44 -7.96
N SER A 203 25.88 11.03 -6.83
CA SER A 203 26.48 10.76 -5.53
C SER A 203 26.47 9.27 -5.26
N ARG A 204 27.59 8.74 -4.79
CA ARG A 204 27.72 7.33 -4.41
C ARG A 204 28.14 7.23 -2.95
N ILE A 205 27.66 6.18 -2.28
CA ILE A 205 28.12 5.78 -0.96
C ILE A 205 29.27 4.80 -1.18
N GLU A 206 30.44 5.17 -0.68
CA GLU A 206 31.64 4.34 -0.70
C GLU A 206 31.76 3.54 0.60
N THR A 207 31.98 2.23 0.49
CA THR A 207 32.23 1.37 1.67
C THR A 207 33.17 0.24 1.34
N ALA A 208 34.05 -0.11 2.28
CA ALA A 208 34.84 -1.33 2.20
C ALA A 208 33.93 -2.56 2.32
N VAL A 209 34.28 -3.61 1.58
CA VAL A 209 33.56 -4.89 1.54
C VAL A 209 34.55 -6.05 1.65
N ILE A 210 34.12 -7.08 2.39
CA ILE A 210 34.76 -8.40 2.39
C ILE A 210 33.97 -9.32 1.47
N LEU A 211 34.64 -9.85 0.44
CA LEU A 211 34.08 -10.86 -0.49
C LEU A 211 34.47 -12.27 -0.02
N PRO A 212 33.51 -13.20 0.19
CA PRO A 212 33.83 -14.57 0.59
C PRO A 212 34.51 -15.38 -0.54
N GLU A 213 35.35 -16.35 -0.16
CA GLU A 213 36.17 -17.17 -1.09
C GLU A 213 35.38 -18.20 -1.92
N THR A 214 34.25 -18.69 -1.42
CA THR A 214 33.48 -19.78 -2.06
C THR A 214 31.97 -19.66 -1.84
N ALA A 215 31.20 -20.37 -2.68
CA ALA A 215 29.76 -20.28 -2.82
C ALA A 215 29.03 -20.21 -1.47
N SER A 216 28.37 -19.08 -1.24
CA SER A 216 27.54 -18.77 -0.08
C SER A 216 26.31 -19.68 0.10
N GLY A 217 26.22 -20.77 -0.68
CA GLY A 217 25.07 -21.67 -0.77
C GLY A 217 23.89 -21.07 -1.55
N PHE A 218 24.02 -19.83 -2.05
CA PHE A 218 23.00 -19.19 -2.87
C PHE A 218 23.09 -19.65 -4.34
N PRO A 219 22.00 -19.50 -5.11
CA PRO A 219 21.99 -19.81 -6.53
C PRO A 219 23.07 -19.05 -7.31
N ASP A 220 23.48 -19.61 -8.44
CA ASP A 220 24.38 -18.95 -9.38
C ASP A 220 23.85 -17.56 -9.78
N GLY A 221 24.74 -16.56 -9.81
CA GLY A 221 24.40 -15.14 -10.00
C GLY A 221 23.94 -14.40 -8.75
N VAL A 222 24.03 -15.01 -7.56
CA VAL A 222 23.79 -14.34 -6.27
C VAL A 222 25.08 -14.33 -5.45
N GLN A 223 25.45 -13.15 -4.94
CA GLN A 223 26.63 -12.98 -4.09
C GLN A 223 26.30 -12.21 -2.82
N VAL A 224 27.04 -12.50 -1.75
CA VAL A 224 26.82 -11.90 -0.43
C VAL A 224 28.01 -11.02 -0.08
N VAL A 225 27.71 -9.80 0.35
CA VAL A 225 28.69 -8.82 0.79
C VAL A 225 28.39 -8.35 2.20
N THR A 226 29.42 -8.10 3.01
CA THR A 226 29.25 -7.47 4.34
C THR A 226 29.94 -6.11 4.34
N PHE A 227 29.24 -5.10 4.83
CA PHE A 227 29.69 -3.71 4.85
C PHE A 227 29.03 -2.92 5.98
N VAL A 228 29.42 -1.66 6.13
CA VAL A 228 28.83 -0.75 7.12
C VAL A 228 28.28 0.50 6.41
N MET A 229 27.14 1.01 6.87
CA MET A 229 26.47 2.16 6.23
C MET A 229 25.89 3.10 7.27
N LYS A 230 25.96 4.42 7.07
CA LYS A 230 25.36 5.38 8.01
C LYS A 230 23.85 5.17 8.07
N ALA A 231 23.29 5.26 9.27
CA ALA A 231 21.85 5.09 9.46
C ALA A 231 21.02 6.07 8.62
N LYS A 232 21.48 7.34 8.51
CA LYS A 232 20.85 8.36 7.65
C LYS A 232 20.75 7.90 6.19
N GLU A 233 21.90 7.59 5.59
CA GLU A 233 22.00 7.20 4.18
C GLU A 233 21.14 5.96 3.92
N LEU A 234 21.21 4.96 4.83
CA LEU A 234 20.41 3.74 4.67
C LEU A 234 18.92 4.03 4.74
N MET A 235 18.43 4.90 5.64
CA MET A 235 17.01 5.26 5.71
C MET A 235 16.50 5.98 4.47
N GLU A 236 17.34 6.83 3.86
CA GLU A 236 16.99 7.61 2.68
C GLU A 236 16.96 6.72 1.42
N CYS A 237 17.87 5.75 1.34
CA CYS A 237 17.95 4.79 0.23
C CYS A 237 17.07 3.54 0.40
N ALA A 238 16.67 3.19 1.62
CA ALA A 238 15.96 1.95 1.89
C ALA A 238 14.48 2.01 1.52
N TYR A 239 13.98 0.91 0.95
CA TYR A 239 12.55 0.62 0.84
C TYR A 239 12.21 -0.71 1.51
N VAL A 240 10.95 -0.85 1.95
CA VAL A 240 10.43 -2.08 2.56
C VAL A 240 9.14 -2.45 1.85
N LEU A 241 9.07 -3.67 1.35
CA LEU A 241 7.91 -4.13 0.59
C LEU A 241 6.88 -4.74 1.52
N ARG A 242 6.14 -3.86 2.18
CA ARG A 242 5.12 -4.23 3.16
C ARG A 242 3.87 -4.67 2.42
N LYS A 243 3.28 -5.82 2.80
CA LYS A 243 2.10 -6.38 2.13
C LYS A 243 0.97 -5.35 1.97
N ASP A 244 0.72 -4.58 3.03
CA ASP A 244 -0.34 -3.56 3.06
C ASP A 244 0.14 -2.18 2.58
N SER A 245 1.20 -2.12 1.76
CA SER A 245 1.71 -0.87 1.20
C SER A 245 0.80 -0.32 0.10
N TRP A 246 1.09 0.92 -0.32
CA TRP A 246 0.37 1.56 -1.42
C TRP A 246 0.66 0.92 -2.80
N ASP A 247 1.73 0.14 -2.92
CA ASP A 247 2.15 -0.52 -4.16
C ASP A 247 2.06 -2.04 -4.03
N ALA A 248 0.90 -2.59 -4.40
CA ALA A 248 0.70 -4.04 -4.43
C ALA A 248 1.46 -4.71 -5.59
N SER A 249 1.81 -3.96 -6.65
CA SER A 249 2.46 -4.52 -7.85
C SER A 249 3.93 -4.86 -7.62
N ALA A 250 4.56 -4.25 -6.61
CA ALA A 250 5.97 -4.48 -6.29
C ALA A 250 6.28 -5.87 -5.68
N GLY A 251 5.29 -6.76 -5.49
CA GLY A 251 5.47 -8.08 -4.89
C GLY A 251 5.83 -8.04 -3.39
N PRO A 252 4.96 -7.48 -2.53
CA PRO A 252 5.33 -7.19 -1.15
C PRO A 252 5.26 -8.37 -0.17
N TYR A 253 6.41 -8.80 0.36
CA TYR A 253 6.50 -9.97 1.24
C TYR A 253 6.70 -9.66 2.74
N GLN A 254 6.77 -8.40 3.16
CA GLN A 254 7.06 -8.04 4.55
C GLN A 254 5.84 -7.59 5.35
N ARG A 255 5.95 -7.73 6.67
CA ARG A 255 5.01 -7.16 7.63
C ARG A 255 5.21 -5.65 7.80
N LEU A 256 4.16 -4.97 8.25
CA LEU A 256 4.19 -3.58 8.68
C LEU A 256 5.17 -3.33 9.82
N LEU A 257 5.61 -2.08 9.95
CA LEU A 257 6.39 -1.63 11.10
C LEU A 257 5.54 -1.70 12.37
N ASP A 258 6.18 -2.10 13.47
CA ASP A 258 5.53 -2.19 14.78
C ASP A 258 5.94 -0.97 15.59
N LYS A 259 4.98 -0.08 15.83
CA LYS A 259 5.23 1.19 16.51
C LYS A 259 5.86 1.02 17.88
N ARG A 260 5.34 0.11 18.70
CA ARG A 260 5.85 -0.13 20.06
C ARG A 260 7.27 -0.67 20.01
N LYS A 261 7.56 -1.58 19.07
CA LYS A 261 8.92 -2.12 18.88
C LYS A 261 9.88 -1.01 18.45
N THR A 262 9.51 -0.19 17.47
CA THR A 262 10.33 0.95 17.01
C THR A 262 10.60 1.94 18.15
N GLU A 263 9.59 2.31 18.92
CA GLU A 263 9.74 3.22 20.07
C GLU A 263 10.66 2.64 21.16
N ASN A 264 10.55 1.35 21.46
CA ASN A 264 11.41 0.69 22.45
C ASN A 264 12.88 0.66 22.00
N ILE A 265 13.12 0.33 20.72
CA ILE A 265 14.45 0.32 20.13
C ILE A 265 15.03 1.74 20.09
N ARG A 266 14.24 2.76 19.72
CA ARG A 266 14.64 4.17 19.75
C ARG A 266 15.04 4.63 21.17
N LYS A 267 14.27 4.27 22.20
CA LYS A 267 14.60 4.56 23.61
C LYS A 267 15.92 3.92 24.02
N PHE A 268 16.12 2.65 23.63
CA PHE A 268 17.37 1.94 23.88
C PHE A 268 18.57 2.65 23.21
N LEU A 269 18.45 3.02 21.93
CA LEU A 269 19.50 3.75 21.20
C LEU A 269 19.87 5.08 21.86
N ALA A 270 18.87 5.87 22.27
CA ALA A 270 19.10 7.15 22.93
C ALA A 270 19.79 6.99 24.30
N LYS A 271 19.44 5.94 25.05
CA LYS A 271 19.98 5.66 26.40
C LYS A 271 21.39 5.09 26.35
N GLU A 272 21.58 4.01 25.60
CA GLU A 272 22.83 3.24 25.59
C GLU A 272 23.88 3.83 24.64
N LYS A 273 23.44 4.64 23.66
CA LYS A 273 24.30 5.30 22.66
C LYS A 273 25.18 4.33 21.85
N ARG A 274 24.80 3.05 21.77
CA ARG A 274 25.49 1.98 21.02
C ARG A 274 24.68 1.57 19.79
N THR A 275 25.36 1.03 18.78
CA THR A 275 24.73 0.42 17.60
C THR A 275 24.38 -1.05 17.87
N PHE A 276 23.38 -1.59 17.17
CA PHE A 276 23.14 -3.03 17.10
C PHE A 276 24.34 -3.74 16.47
N ILE A 277 24.74 -4.87 17.05
CA ILE A 277 25.78 -5.73 16.48
C ILE A 277 25.19 -6.61 15.38
N ASP A 278 23.91 -6.98 15.51
CA ASP A 278 23.20 -7.80 14.54
C ASP A 278 23.14 -7.12 13.16
N SER A 279 23.49 -7.87 12.12
CA SER A 279 23.45 -7.41 10.73
C SER A 279 22.03 -7.15 10.24
N ILE A 280 21.88 -6.08 9.47
CA ILE A 280 20.69 -5.76 8.68
C ILE A 280 20.86 -6.46 7.34
N ILE A 281 19.83 -7.16 6.86
CA ILE A 281 19.92 -7.90 5.60
C ILE A 281 19.19 -7.09 4.54
N VAL A 282 19.91 -6.76 3.46
CA VAL A 282 19.39 -5.96 2.35
C VAL A 282 19.65 -6.64 1.02
N SER A 283 18.82 -6.29 0.06
CA SER A 283 18.98 -6.54 -1.35
C SER A 283 19.47 -5.27 -2.01
N LEU A 284 20.58 -5.37 -2.72
CA LEU A 284 21.24 -4.24 -3.33
C LEU A 284 20.72 -3.98 -4.76
N PRO A 285 20.80 -2.74 -5.27
CA PRO A 285 20.44 -2.44 -6.65
C PRO A 285 21.44 -3.03 -7.66
N PHE A 286 21.01 -3.22 -8.91
CA PHE A 286 21.83 -3.84 -9.96
C PHE A 286 22.99 -2.96 -10.44
N ASP A 287 22.92 -1.64 -10.22
CA ASP A 287 23.90 -0.65 -10.68
C ASP A 287 25.00 -0.33 -9.64
N ILE A 288 25.25 -1.27 -8.72
CA ILE A 288 26.42 -1.22 -7.83
C ILE A 288 27.70 -1.52 -8.61
N LYS A 289 28.76 -0.80 -8.25
CA LYS A 289 30.10 -1.04 -8.74
C LYS A 289 31.02 -1.49 -7.62
N PHE A 290 31.94 -2.38 -7.95
CA PHE A 290 32.99 -2.83 -7.04
C PHE A 290 34.32 -2.49 -7.65
N VAL A 291 35.23 -1.95 -6.85
CA VAL A 291 36.55 -1.54 -7.28
C VAL A 291 37.59 -2.16 -6.35
N ALA A 292 38.62 -2.77 -6.91
CA ALA A 292 39.78 -3.23 -6.15
C ALA A 292 40.98 -2.33 -6.48
N LYS A 293 41.75 -1.98 -5.46
CA LYS A 293 43.05 -1.33 -5.66
C LYS A 293 44.08 -2.39 -6.03
N ASN A 294 44.86 -2.09 -7.05
CA ASN A 294 46.07 -2.84 -7.34
C ASN A 294 47.17 -2.44 -6.34
N GLU A 295 47.70 -3.41 -5.60
CA GLU A 295 48.73 -3.16 -4.57
C GLU A 295 50.04 -2.61 -5.18
N ASP A 296 50.32 -2.93 -6.45
CA ASP A 296 51.57 -2.54 -7.12
C ASP A 296 51.50 -1.18 -7.82
N SER A 297 50.35 -0.79 -8.36
CA SER A 297 50.21 0.43 -9.19
C SER A 297 49.35 1.53 -8.55
N ASN A 298 48.70 1.26 -7.41
CA ASN A 298 47.71 2.14 -6.79
C ASN A 298 46.50 2.46 -7.71
N ASP A 299 46.38 1.79 -8.86
CA ASP A 299 45.26 1.96 -9.77
C ASP A 299 44.01 1.24 -9.26
N GLU A 300 42.86 1.84 -9.53
CA GLU A 300 41.55 1.30 -9.21
C GLU A 300 40.96 0.58 -10.43
N THR A 301 40.63 -0.70 -10.25
CA THR A 301 40.03 -1.53 -11.31
C THR A 301 38.66 -2.02 -10.90
N GLU A 302 37.68 -1.87 -11.79
CA GLU A 302 36.33 -2.40 -11.57
C GLU A 302 36.37 -3.93 -11.59
N ILE A 303 35.80 -4.57 -10.57
CA ILE A 303 35.78 -6.02 -10.42
C ILE A 303 34.37 -6.58 -10.61
N ASN A 304 34.29 -7.73 -11.29
CA ASN A 304 33.06 -8.51 -11.33
C ASN A 304 33.01 -9.47 -10.14
N ILE A 305 32.13 -9.16 -9.17
CA ILE A 305 31.98 -9.96 -7.95
C ILE A 305 31.46 -11.39 -8.22
N PHE A 306 30.76 -11.61 -9.33
CA PHE A 306 30.23 -12.93 -9.69
C PHE A 306 31.29 -13.86 -10.29
N GLN A 307 32.48 -13.31 -10.61
CA GLN A 307 33.62 -14.02 -11.18
C GLN A 307 34.85 -13.98 -10.26
N THR A 308 34.71 -13.46 -9.04
CA THR A 308 35.81 -13.34 -8.07
C THR A 308 35.83 -14.58 -7.17
N TYR A 309 36.97 -15.27 -7.11
CA TYR A 309 37.16 -16.53 -6.36
C TYR A 309 38.14 -16.40 -5.18
N GLN A 310 38.58 -15.19 -4.84
CA GLN A 310 39.56 -14.92 -3.78
C GLN A 310 39.10 -13.73 -2.93
N PHE A 311 39.41 -13.76 -1.64
CA PHE A 311 39.21 -12.61 -0.75
C PHE A 311 39.94 -11.39 -1.33
N LYS A 312 39.17 -10.36 -1.71
CA LYS A 312 39.71 -9.07 -2.11
C LYS A 312 39.11 -7.99 -1.22
N ASN A 313 39.97 -7.13 -0.69
CA ASN A 313 39.53 -5.84 -0.16
C ASN A 313 39.03 -5.02 -1.33
N ALA A 314 37.71 -4.86 -1.41
CA ALA A 314 37.07 -4.10 -2.46
C ALA A 314 36.33 -2.91 -1.86
N THR A 315 36.32 -1.82 -2.61
CA THR A 315 35.45 -0.68 -2.39
C THR A 315 34.16 -0.90 -3.18
N MET A 316 33.03 -0.93 -2.49
CA MET A 316 31.72 -0.93 -3.10
C MET A 316 31.19 0.50 -3.20
N MET A 317 30.69 0.84 -4.37
CA MET A 317 30.04 2.12 -4.65
C MET A 317 28.55 1.90 -4.88
N ILE A 318 27.73 2.29 -3.90
CA ILE A 318 26.28 2.21 -3.97
C ILE A 318 25.72 3.53 -4.50
N PRO A 319 24.82 3.54 -5.50
CA PRO A 319 24.13 4.75 -5.93
C PRO A 319 23.30 5.35 -4.79
N TYR A 320 23.55 6.62 -4.45
CA TYR A 320 22.76 7.35 -3.47
C TYR A 320 21.47 7.84 -4.15
N LYS A 321 20.47 6.96 -4.14
CA LYS A 321 19.14 7.16 -4.72
C LYS A 321 18.09 6.79 -3.69
N ILE A 322 16.97 7.53 -3.67
CA ILE A 322 15.82 7.18 -2.84
C ILE A 322 15.31 5.79 -3.24
N ASN A 323 14.97 4.96 -2.27
CA ASN A 323 14.35 3.64 -2.48
C ASN A 323 15.13 2.70 -3.44
N SER A 324 16.47 2.71 -3.40
CA SER A 324 17.32 1.81 -4.17
C SER A 324 17.68 0.51 -3.43
N ILE A 325 17.70 0.51 -2.09
CA ILE A 325 18.12 -0.63 -1.27
C ILE A 325 16.89 -1.33 -0.68
N GLY A 326 16.65 -2.58 -1.07
CA GLY A 326 15.52 -3.36 -0.56
C GLY A 326 15.83 -3.98 0.79
N VAL A 327 15.13 -3.61 1.86
CA VAL A 327 15.34 -4.27 3.17
C VAL A 327 14.74 -5.66 3.12
N ILE A 328 15.43 -6.70 3.58
CA ILE A 328 14.90 -8.07 3.72
C ILE A 328 14.61 -8.36 5.20
N ASP A 329 15.55 -8.01 6.08
CA ASP A 329 15.37 -8.05 7.53
C ASP A 329 16.01 -6.83 8.22
N GLY A 330 15.47 -6.47 9.39
CA GLY A 330 16.01 -5.39 10.21
C GLY A 330 15.29 -4.05 10.05
N GLN A 331 14.12 -4.01 9.42
CA GLN A 331 13.34 -2.77 9.24
C GLN A 331 13.18 -1.96 10.54
N HIS A 332 12.85 -2.58 11.68
CA HIS A 332 12.71 -1.84 12.95
C HIS A 332 14.03 -1.26 13.45
N ARG A 333 15.18 -1.89 13.13
CA ARG A 333 16.52 -1.42 13.53
C ARG A 333 16.92 -0.19 12.73
N ILE A 334 16.66 -0.20 11.42
CA ILE A 334 16.86 0.95 10.53
C ILE A 334 16.02 2.12 11.03
N TYR A 335 14.69 1.97 11.02
CA TYR A 335 13.76 3.08 11.24
C TYR A 335 13.62 3.52 12.70
N SER A 336 14.33 2.91 13.65
CA SER A 336 14.43 3.48 15.01
C SER A 336 15.31 4.72 15.08
N HIS A 337 16.08 4.99 14.02
CA HIS A 337 16.88 6.22 13.85
C HIS A 337 16.09 7.37 13.21
N HIS A 338 14.78 7.19 12.94
CA HIS A 338 13.96 8.14 12.21
C HIS A 338 14.01 9.58 12.76
N GLU A 339 13.66 10.53 11.91
CA GLU A 339 13.47 11.94 12.26
C GLU A 339 12.17 12.12 13.04
N GLY A 340 12.30 12.32 14.36
CA GLY A 340 11.17 12.51 15.27
C GLY A 340 11.02 13.96 15.75
N GLU A 341 9.89 14.22 16.41
CA GLU A 341 9.60 15.48 17.12
C GLU A 341 9.62 15.26 18.65
N ASP A 342 10.11 14.09 19.09
CA ASP A 342 10.14 13.70 20.49
C ASP A 342 11.37 14.24 21.23
N THR A 343 11.35 14.11 22.55
CA THR A 343 12.48 14.54 23.40
C THR A 343 13.78 13.77 23.13
N LEU A 344 13.72 12.63 22.43
CA LEU A 344 14.87 11.81 22.09
C LEU A 344 15.58 12.28 20.82
N GLU A 345 14.92 13.07 19.97
CA GLU A 345 15.46 13.49 18.67
C GLU A 345 16.81 14.19 18.79
N LYS A 346 17.03 14.98 19.85
CA LYS A 346 18.32 15.66 20.07
C LYS A 346 19.50 14.69 20.12
N GLU A 347 19.31 13.50 20.68
CA GLU A 347 20.35 12.46 20.72
C GLU A 347 20.29 11.54 19.50
N ILE A 348 19.08 11.13 19.07
CA ILE A 348 18.93 10.25 17.90
C ILE A 348 19.44 10.92 16.62
N GLY A 349 19.20 12.22 16.43
CA GLY A 349 19.71 12.96 15.28
C GLY A 349 21.25 12.97 15.20
N LYS A 350 21.94 13.00 16.34
CA LYS A 350 23.42 12.85 16.38
C LYS A 350 23.83 11.43 16.01
N LEU A 351 23.15 10.43 16.58
CA LEU A 351 23.45 9.02 16.33
C LEU A 351 23.19 8.64 14.86
N ARG A 352 22.08 9.12 14.27
CA ARG A 352 21.68 8.92 12.87
C ARG A 352 22.79 9.30 11.88
N ASN A 353 23.54 10.37 12.18
CA ASN A 353 24.62 10.87 11.33
C ASN A 353 25.99 10.24 11.63
N LYS A 354 26.21 9.72 12.84
CA LYS A 354 27.53 9.22 13.29
C LYS A 354 27.67 7.70 13.27
N ARG A 355 26.57 6.98 13.45
CA ARG A 355 26.59 5.53 13.62
C ARG A 355 26.44 4.82 12.28
N HIS A 356 27.38 3.92 12.02
CA HIS A 356 27.28 2.96 10.94
C HIS A 356 26.58 1.71 11.44
N LEU A 357 25.65 1.19 10.65
CA LEU A 357 24.95 -0.07 10.86
C LEU A 357 25.70 -1.17 10.12
N PHE A 358 25.79 -2.37 10.71
CA PHE A 358 26.31 -3.54 10.03
C PHE A 358 25.26 -4.06 9.05
N VAL A 359 25.67 -4.26 7.79
CA VAL A 359 24.79 -4.64 6.70
C VAL A 359 25.36 -5.85 5.97
N THR A 360 24.51 -6.85 5.76
CA THR A 360 24.73 -7.96 4.83
C THR A 360 23.90 -7.71 3.58
N GLY A 361 24.55 -7.45 2.47
CA GLY A 361 23.93 -7.16 1.18
C GLY A 361 23.92 -8.38 0.27
N LEU A 362 22.79 -8.62 -0.40
CA LEU A 362 22.67 -9.55 -1.51
C LEU A 362 22.85 -8.78 -2.82
N CYS A 363 23.80 -9.22 -3.63
CA CYS A 363 24.02 -8.74 -4.99
C CYS A 363 23.47 -9.77 -5.98
N PHE A 364 22.84 -9.27 -7.04
CA PHE A 364 22.22 -10.10 -8.08
C PHE A 364 22.83 -9.76 -9.43
N ASP A 365 23.18 -10.78 -10.20
CA ASP A 365 23.63 -10.64 -11.57
C ASP A 365 22.45 -10.21 -12.45
N LYS A 366 22.55 -9.01 -13.01
CA LYS A 366 21.50 -8.40 -13.85
C LYS A 366 21.18 -9.23 -15.10
N ASP A 367 22.13 -10.05 -15.56
CA ASP A 367 21.96 -10.85 -16.77
C ASP A 367 21.19 -12.14 -16.47
N LYS A 368 21.10 -12.56 -15.19
CA LYS A 368 20.40 -13.77 -14.73
C LYS A 368 19.12 -13.47 -13.95
N PHE A 369 19.03 -12.31 -13.32
CA PHE A 369 17.93 -11.93 -12.44
C PHE A 369 17.21 -10.68 -12.92
N ASN A 370 15.88 -10.78 -12.99
CA ASN A 370 14.97 -9.64 -13.00
C ASN A 370 14.40 -9.42 -11.59
N ASP A 371 13.59 -8.36 -11.43
CA ASP A 371 12.98 -8.03 -10.14
C ASP A 371 12.07 -9.16 -9.60
N ILE A 372 11.42 -9.94 -10.45
CA ILE A 372 10.51 -11.03 -10.04
C ILE A 372 11.29 -12.17 -9.37
N ASN A 373 12.32 -12.69 -10.03
CA ASN A 373 13.13 -13.79 -9.49
C ASN A 373 13.96 -13.33 -8.28
N LYS A 374 14.42 -12.08 -8.29
CA LYS A 374 15.04 -11.43 -7.13
C LYS A 374 14.07 -11.41 -5.94
N ARG A 375 12.81 -10.98 -6.15
CA ARG A 375 11.78 -10.91 -5.11
C ARG A 375 11.47 -12.27 -4.49
N LYS A 376 11.49 -13.33 -5.30
CA LYS A 376 11.29 -14.70 -4.82
C LYS A 376 12.36 -15.08 -3.77
N ILE A 377 13.64 -14.88 -4.10
CA ILE A 377 14.77 -15.14 -3.18
C ILE A 377 14.65 -14.27 -1.92
N GLU A 378 14.38 -12.97 -2.07
CA GLU A 378 14.19 -12.06 -0.93
C GLU A 378 13.10 -12.55 0.04
N SER A 379 11.98 -13.00 -0.50
CA SER A 379 10.85 -13.48 0.30
C SER A 379 11.12 -14.82 1.00
N GLU A 380 11.88 -15.71 0.36
CA GLU A 380 12.30 -17.01 0.93
C GLU A 380 13.25 -16.78 2.11
N ILE A 381 14.23 -15.89 1.96
CA ILE A 381 15.15 -15.49 3.02
C ILE A 381 14.37 -14.86 4.19
N PHE A 382 13.43 -13.96 3.90
CA PHE A 382 12.57 -13.35 4.92
C PHE A 382 11.79 -14.41 5.72
N LEU A 383 11.20 -15.39 5.05
CA LEU A 383 10.49 -16.50 5.69
C LEU A 383 11.43 -17.37 6.53
N GLN A 384 12.60 -17.72 6.02
CA GLN A 384 13.60 -18.53 6.72
C GLN A 384 14.03 -17.87 8.03
N ILE A 385 14.37 -16.58 8.00
CA ILE A 385 14.79 -15.81 9.18
C ILE A 385 13.65 -15.75 10.21
N ASN A 386 12.41 -15.57 9.76
CA ASN A 386 11.27 -15.38 10.66
C ASN A 386 10.59 -16.68 11.10
N LYS A 387 11.00 -17.84 10.56
CA LYS A 387 10.47 -19.16 10.93
C LYS A 387 10.74 -19.49 12.40
N GLU A 388 11.95 -19.22 12.87
CA GLU A 388 12.41 -19.49 14.24
C GLU A 388 12.19 -18.30 15.21
N GLN A 389 11.70 -17.17 14.72
CA GLN A 389 11.42 -15.96 15.50
C GLN A 389 9.90 -15.75 15.74
N LYS A 390 9.45 -14.50 15.94
CA LYS A 390 8.02 -14.15 16.01
C LYS A 390 7.32 -14.57 14.72
N LYS A 391 6.50 -15.63 14.83
CA LYS A 391 5.78 -16.27 13.74
C LYS A 391 5.08 -15.26 12.83
N VAL A 392 5.33 -15.39 11.53
CA VAL A 392 4.66 -14.62 10.48
C VAL A 392 3.17 -14.95 10.47
N LYS A 393 2.32 -13.95 10.28
CA LYS A 393 0.86 -14.15 10.27
C LYS A 393 0.44 -15.02 9.07
N PRO A 394 -0.60 -15.86 9.21
CA PRO A 394 -1.04 -16.77 8.14
C PRO A 394 -1.37 -16.07 6.82
N ASP A 395 -2.00 -14.91 6.87
CA ASP A 395 -2.40 -14.14 5.69
C ASP A 395 -1.20 -13.56 4.91
N LEU A 396 -0.09 -13.23 5.60
CA LEU A 396 1.17 -12.86 4.94
C LEU A 396 1.86 -14.09 4.34
N ILE A 397 1.84 -15.24 5.03
CA ILE A 397 2.36 -16.50 4.51
C ILE A 397 1.64 -16.89 3.21
N GLN A 398 0.30 -16.82 3.20
CA GLN A 398 -0.50 -17.12 2.00
C GLN A 398 -0.15 -16.19 0.84
N HIS A 399 0.04 -14.90 1.10
CA HIS A 399 0.46 -13.95 0.08
C HIS A 399 1.83 -14.30 -0.53
N ILE A 400 2.82 -14.59 0.32
CA ILE A 400 4.17 -14.97 -0.14
C ILE A 400 4.13 -16.29 -0.91
N GLN A 401 3.36 -17.27 -0.44
CA GLN A 401 3.18 -18.54 -1.14
C GLN A 401 2.53 -18.36 -2.52
N ALA A 402 1.51 -17.50 -2.62
CA ALA A 402 0.87 -17.17 -3.89
C ALA A 402 1.84 -16.48 -4.87
N MET A 403 2.72 -15.62 -4.36
CA MET A 403 3.77 -14.98 -5.15
C MET A 403 4.84 -15.99 -5.63
N ASN A 404 5.28 -16.89 -4.75
CA ASN A 404 6.37 -17.82 -5.05
C ASN A 404 5.93 -19.05 -5.86
N ASN A 405 4.65 -19.42 -5.75
CA ASN A 405 4.05 -20.56 -6.45
C ASN A 405 2.64 -20.20 -7.00
N PRO A 406 2.58 -19.34 -8.03
CA PRO A 406 1.32 -18.80 -8.54
C PRO A 406 0.42 -19.85 -9.22
N TYR A 407 1.00 -20.96 -9.70
CA TYR A 407 0.29 -22.07 -10.35
C TYR A 407 -0.37 -23.04 -9.36
N SER A 408 -0.04 -22.94 -8.07
CA SER A 408 -0.67 -23.77 -7.04
C SER A 408 -2.14 -23.39 -6.86
N ALA A 409 -2.97 -24.35 -6.43
CA ALA A 409 -4.37 -24.08 -6.13
C ALA A 409 -4.55 -22.95 -5.09
N ASP A 410 -3.62 -22.83 -4.12
CA ASP A 410 -3.60 -21.75 -3.14
C ASP A 410 -3.24 -20.39 -3.79
N GLY A 411 -2.25 -20.37 -4.69
CA GLY A 411 -1.86 -19.18 -5.45
C GLY A 411 -2.97 -18.65 -6.35
N ILE A 412 -3.62 -19.55 -7.11
CA ILE A 412 -4.77 -19.21 -7.96
C ILE A 412 -5.93 -18.71 -7.10
N SER A 413 -6.24 -19.39 -5.98
CA SER A 413 -7.31 -18.96 -5.07
C SER A 413 -7.06 -17.56 -4.51
N PHE A 414 -5.82 -17.25 -4.13
CA PHE A 414 -5.43 -15.93 -3.65
C PHE A 414 -5.65 -14.85 -4.72
N ASN A 415 -5.20 -15.09 -5.95
CA ASN A 415 -5.35 -14.13 -7.05
C ASN A 415 -6.82 -13.95 -7.47
N VAL A 416 -7.62 -15.02 -7.47
CA VAL A 416 -9.07 -14.94 -7.70
C VAL A 416 -9.76 -14.08 -6.63
N ILE A 417 -9.40 -14.23 -5.35
CA ILE A 417 -9.94 -13.35 -4.27
C ILE A 417 -9.58 -11.89 -4.51
N ASN A 418 -8.34 -11.59 -4.91
CA ASN A 418 -7.92 -10.22 -5.21
C ASN A 418 -8.70 -9.64 -6.39
N ASN A 419 -8.90 -10.41 -7.46
CA ASN A 419 -9.72 -10.00 -8.58
C ASN A 419 -11.17 -9.78 -8.18
N LEU A 420 -11.77 -10.67 -7.37
CA LEU A 420 -13.12 -10.47 -6.83
C LEU A 420 -13.20 -9.21 -5.95
N ASN A 421 -12.14 -8.86 -5.20
CA ASN A 421 -12.13 -7.63 -4.41
C ASN A 421 -12.04 -6.34 -5.25
N ASN A 422 -11.63 -6.46 -6.51
CA ASN A 422 -11.56 -5.36 -7.49
C ASN A 422 -12.75 -5.34 -8.46
N ASN A 423 -13.68 -6.30 -8.31
CA ASN A 423 -14.83 -6.44 -9.18
C ASN A 423 -16.14 -6.60 -8.40
N ARG A 424 -17.24 -6.24 -9.05
CA ARG A 424 -18.58 -6.53 -8.52
C ARG A 424 -18.75 -8.06 -8.40
N PRO A 425 -19.43 -8.56 -7.36
CA PRO A 425 -20.15 -7.81 -6.33
C PRO A 425 -19.36 -7.53 -5.04
N PHE A 426 -18.06 -7.85 -5.00
CA PHE A 426 -17.23 -7.82 -3.79
C PHE A 426 -16.26 -6.64 -3.70
N ASP A 427 -16.34 -5.65 -4.59
CA ASP A 427 -15.54 -4.41 -4.57
C ASP A 427 -15.24 -3.92 -3.15
N GLY A 428 -13.98 -4.07 -2.70
CA GLY A 428 -13.50 -3.63 -1.39
C GLY A 428 -14.08 -4.35 -0.16
N LEU A 429 -14.75 -5.51 -0.33
CA LEU A 429 -15.37 -6.25 0.77
C LEU A 429 -14.42 -7.24 1.47
N PHE A 430 -13.32 -7.65 0.83
CA PHE A 430 -12.35 -8.55 1.46
C PHE A 430 -11.38 -7.79 2.37
N SER A 431 -11.02 -8.43 3.49
CA SER A 431 -10.05 -7.91 4.45
C SER A 431 -8.62 -8.12 3.95
N ASN A 432 -8.27 -7.47 2.83
CA ASN A 432 -6.96 -7.63 2.20
C ASN A 432 -5.85 -6.80 2.87
N SER A 433 -6.20 -5.91 3.81
CA SER A 433 -5.26 -5.09 4.59
C SER A 433 -5.48 -5.29 6.09
N GLU A 434 -4.40 -5.36 6.88
CA GLU A 434 -4.47 -5.40 8.34
C GLU A 434 -4.83 -4.05 8.96
N LEU A 435 -4.66 -2.97 8.19
CA LEU A 435 -4.91 -1.60 8.63
C LEU A 435 -6.38 -1.23 8.57
N ILE A 436 -7.15 -1.92 7.71
CA ILE A 436 -8.59 -1.71 7.58
C ILE A 436 -9.33 -2.70 8.46
N LYS A 437 -10.15 -2.16 9.37
CA LYS A 437 -11.01 -2.97 10.24
C LYS A 437 -12.27 -3.38 9.48
N GLY A 438 -12.59 -4.67 9.53
CA GLY A 438 -13.80 -5.23 8.91
C GLY A 438 -13.47 -6.08 7.69
N GLY A 439 -14.49 -6.38 6.90
CA GLY A 439 -14.37 -7.17 5.67
C GLY A 439 -14.34 -8.69 5.86
N LEU A 440 -14.45 -9.40 4.74
CA LEU A 440 -14.42 -10.85 4.65
C LEU A 440 -13.00 -11.38 4.86
N LYS A 441 -12.84 -12.30 5.82
CA LYS A 441 -11.56 -12.99 6.03
C LYS A 441 -11.36 -14.02 4.92
N THR A 442 -10.24 -13.88 4.22
CA THR A 442 -9.87 -14.65 3.04
C THR A 442 -9.35 -16.07 3.32
N PRO A 443 -8.68 -16.39 4.46
CA PRO A 443 -8.06 -17.71 4.61
C PRO A 443 -9.06 -18.87 4.51
N SER A 444 -10.19 -18.79 5.21
CA SER A 444 -11.22 -19.83 5.16
C SER A 444 -11.94 -19.90 3.80
N ILE A 445 -12.10 -18.76 3.11
CA ILE A 445 -12.71 -18.72 1.77
C ILE A 445 -11.79 -19.42 0.77
N SER A 446 -10.49 -19.13 0.83
CA SER A 446 -9.47 -19.79 0.03
C SER A 446 -9.44 -21.29 0.32
N THR A 447 -9.22 -21.68 1.57
CA THR A 447 -9.01 -23.10 1.95
C THR A 447 -10.25 -23.97 1.76
N PHE A 448 -11.45 -23.51 2.15
CA PHE A 448 -12.65 -24.34 2.17
C PHE A 448 -13.60 -24.11 0.99
N GLY A 449 -13.45 -22.99 0.28
CA GLY A 449 -14.30 -22.63 -0.86
C GLY A 449 -13.57 -22.78 -2.20
N LEU A 450 -12.49 -22.03 -2.38
CA LEU A 450 -11.88 -21.83 -3.71
C LEU A 450 -10.85 -22.88 -4.09
N ARG A 451 -10.01 -23.35 -3.16
CA ARG A 451 -8.84 -24.20 -3.47
C ARG A 451 -9.19 -25.41 -4.35
N LYS A 452 -10.26 -26.13 -4.02
CA LYS A 452 -10.72 -27.26 -4.84
C LYS A 452 -11.33 -26.79 -6.18
N LEU A 453 -12.11 -25.72 -6.14
CA LEU A 453 -12.83 -25.19 -7.31
C LEU A 453 -11.88 -24.70 -8.42
N VAL A 454 -10.75 -24.09 -8.05
CA VAL A 454 -9.84 -23.44 -9.01
C VAL A 454 -8.59 -24.25 -9.33
N ALA A 455 -8.41 -25.43 -8.73
CA ALA A 455 -7.24 -26.28 -8.96
C ALA A 455 -7.08 -26.63 -10.46
N ILE A 456 -5.82 -26.65 -10.93
CA ILE A 456 -5.45 -27.10 -12.29
C ILE A 456 -5.58 -28.62 -12.35
N ASP A 457 -6.80 -29.12 -12.46
CA ASP A 457 -7.13 -30.54 -12.53
C ASP A 457 -8.31 -30.74 -13.49
N LYS A 458 -8.10 -31.54 -14.54
CA LYS A 458 -9.12 -31.84 -15.56
C LYS A 458 -10.04 -33.00 -15.17
N THR A 459 -9.63 -33.81 -14.18
CA THR A 459 -10.32 -35.04 -13.78
C THR A 459 -11.42 -34.78 -12.75
N GLN A 460 -11.26 -33.74 -11.93
CA GLN A 460 -12.25 -33.34 -10.93
C GLN A 460 -13.17 -32.23 -11.44
N THR A 461 -14.30 -32.03 -10.74
CA THR A 461 -15.21 -30.89 -10.96
C THR A 461 -14.54 -29.60 -10.49
N THR A 462 -13.77 -29.00 -11.38
CA THR A 462 -13.06 -27.72 -11.21
C THR A 462 -13.45 -26.76 -12.33
N LEU A 463 -13.23 -25.46 -12.15
CA LEU A 463 -13.36 -24.49 -13.23
C LEU A 463 -12.35 -24.74 -14.36
N TYR A 464 -11.18 -25.33 -14.06
CA TYR A 464 -10.18 -25.66 -15.07
C TYR A 464 -10.67 -26.70 -16.08
N LYS A 465 -11.38 -27.74 -15.62
CA LYS A 465 -12.02 -28.74 -16.50
C LYS A 465 -12.89 -28.08 -17.57
N TYR A 466 -13.74 -27.13 -17.17
CA TYR A 466 -14.64 -26.43 -18.09
C TYR A 466 -13.93 -25.36 -18.92
N TYR A 467 -12.90 -24.72 -18.37
CA TYR A 467 -12.04 -23.80 -19.12
C TYR A 467 -11.41 -24.49 -20.33
N ILE A 468 -10.80 -25.66 -20.13
CA ILE A 468 -10.23 -26.47 -21.21
C ILE A 468 -11.34 -27.02 -22.13
N GLY A 469 -12.47 -27.47 -21.57
CA GLY A 469 -13.62 -27.94 -22.35
C GLY A 469 -14.21 -26.91 -23.32
N ARG A 470 -13.98 -25.61 -23.07
CA ARG A 470 -14.35 -24.50 -23.98
C ARG A 470 -13.29 -24.23 -25.06
N GLY A 471 -12.25 -25.06 -25.18
CA GLY A 471 -11.20 -24.93 -26.19
C GLY A 471 -10.06 -23.97 -25.81
N ASN A 472 -9.96 -23.55 -24.55
CA ASN A 472 -8.85 -22.71 -24.10
C ASN A 472 -7.55 -23.51 -23.96
N SER A 473 -6.42 -22.82 -24.07
CA SER A 473 -5.09 -23.41 -23.96
C SER A 473 -4.74 -23.87 -22.54
N GLU A 474 -3.87 -24.87 -22.46
CA GLU A 474 -3.33 -25.33 -21.18
C GLU A 474 -2.34 -24.31 -20.58
N ILE A 475 -2.35 -24.20 -19.25
CA ILE A 475 -1.57 -23.18 -18.55
C ILE A 475 -0.05 -23.45 -18.62
N ASN A 476 0.41 -24.72 -18.63
CA ASN A 476 1.80 -25.15 -18.88
C ASN A 476 2.93 -24.20 -18.40
N ASN A 477 2.86 -23.69 -17.18
CA ASN A 477 3.81 -22.70 -16.62
C ASN A 477 3.96 -21.41 -17.47
N ASN A 478 2.88 -20.99 -18.12
CA ASN A 478 2.77 -19.77 -18.90
C ASN A 478 1.95 -18.75 -18.10
N ASP A 479 2.58 -17.64 -17.71
CA ASP A 479 1.96 -16.59 -16.90
C ASP A 479 0.78 -15.91 -17.61
N THR A 480 0.82 -15.84 -18.95
CA THR A 480 -0.27 -15.26 -19.75
C THR A 480 -1.50 -16.16 -19.68
N GLU A 481 -1.33 -17.47 -19.86
CA GLU A 481 -2.44 -18.42 -19.78
C GLU A 481 -2.95 -18.57 -18.35
N LEU A 482 -2.07 -18.50 -17.35
CA LEU A 482 -2.46 -18.44 -15.94
C LEU A 482 -3.33 -17.20 -15.67
N GLY A 483 -2.92 -16.03 -16.17
CA GLY A 483 -3.68 -14.79 -16.05
C GLY A 483 -5.09 -14.90 -16.64
N LYS A 484 -5.20 -15.43 -17.87
CA LYS A 484 -6.50 -15.70 -18.52
C LYS A 484 -7.38 -16.64 -17.70
N TYR A 485 -6.80 -17.70 -17.14
CA TYR A 485 -7.55 -18.64 -16.30
C TYR A 485 -8.02 -18.02 -14.97
N ILE A 486 -7.20 -17.18 -14.33
CA ILE A 486 -7.58 -16.45 -13.13
C ILE A 486 -8.71 -15.46 -13.45
N GLU A 487 -8.64 -14.76 -14.58
CA GLU A 487 -9.69 -13.85 -15.06
C GLU A 487 -10.99 -14.61 -15.33
N TYR A 488 -10.92 -15.74 -16.03
CA TYR A 488 -12.04 -16.65 -16.23
C TYR A 488 -12.68 -17.07 -14.91
N CYS A 489 -11.90 -17.57 -13.95
CA CYS A 489 -12.42 -17.96 -12.64
C CYS A 489 -13.14 -16.80 -11.93
N SER A 490 -12.53 -15.62 -11.98
CA SER A 490 -13.07 -14.42 -11.34
C SER A 490 -14.38 -14.00 -12.00
N LYS A 491 -14.46 -14.02 -13.33
CA LYS A 491 -15.67 -13.69 -14.11
C LYS A 491 -16.82 -14.63 -13.81
N GLU A 492 -16.60 -15.94 -13.88
CA GLU A 492 -17.66 -16.95 -13.65
C GLU A 492 -18.18 -16.86 -12.20
N LEU A 493 -17.29 -16.63 -11.22
CA LEU A 493 -17.69 -16.40 -9.83
C LEU A 493 -18.41 -15.07 -9.64
N SER A 494 -17.96 -13.99 -10.28
CA SER A 494 -18.62 -12.69 -10.23
C SER A 494 -20.05 -12.77 -10.78
N GLU A 495 -20.28 -13.46 -11.90
CA GLU A 495 -21.60 -13.66 -12.49
C GLU A 495 -22.55 -14.36 -11.50
N TYR A 496 -22.09 -15.48 -10.92
CA TYR A 496 -22.85 -16.24 -9.93
C TYR A 496 -23.16 -15.42 -8.67
N PHE A 497 -22.17 -14.73 -8.11
CA PHE A 497 -22.40 -13.89 -6.93
C PHE A 497 -23.21 -12.62 -7.23
N CYS A 498 -23.21 -12.11 -8.47
CA CYS A 498 -24.11 -11.02 -8.85
C CYS A 498 -25.57 -11.47 -8.79
N ALA A 499 -25.89 -12.70 -9.22
CA ALA A 499 -27.24 -13.25 -9.08
C ALA A 499 -27.65 -13.43 -7.59
N ILE A 500 -26.70 -13.83 -6.74
CA ILE A 500 -26.93 -13.90 -5.28
C ILE A 500 -27.16 -12.50 -4.71
N LYS A 501 -26.36 -11.51 -5.11
CA LYS A 501 -26.54 -10.11 -4.71
C LYS A 501 -27.91 -9.58 -5.13
N ASP A 502 -28.39 -9.91 -6.32
CA ASP A 502 -29.71 -9.49 -6.78
C ASP A 502 -30.83 -10.02 -5.87
N LYS A 503 -30.74 -11.30 -5.46
CA LYS A 503 -31.66 -11.91 -4.49
C LYS A 503 -31.63 -11.23 -3.11
N TYR A 504 -30.46 -10.81 -2.64
CA TYR A 504 -30.26 -10.21 -1.31
C TYR A 504 -29.94 -8.71 -1.37
N LYS A 505 -30.45 -8.00 -2.38
CA LYS A 505 -30.00 -6.62 -2.72
C LYS A 505 -30.05 -5.66 -1.55
N ASP A 506 -31.12 -5.70 -0.76
CA ASP A 506 -31.35 -4.81 0.38
C ASP A 506 -30.49 -5.18 1.61
N GLU A 507 -29.95 -6.39 1.64
CA GLU A 507 -29.11 -6.91 2.73
C GLU A 507 -27.66 -7.17 2.29
N TRP A 508 -27.26 -6.79 1.07
CA TRP A 508 -25.93 -7.02 0.51
C TRP A 508 -24.87 -6.08 1.13
N GLN A 509 -24.59 -6.34 2.39
CA GLN A 509 -23.60 -5.67 3.22
C GLN A 509 -23.03 -6.67 4.23
N MET A 510 -21.89 -6.32 4.82
CA MET A 510 -21.24 -7.12 5.85
C MET A 510 -22.23 -7.47 6.97
N LYS A 511 -22.30 -8.75 7.35
CA LYS A 511 -23.15 -9.23 8.44
C LYS A 511 -22.73 -8.58 9.76
N THR A 512 -23.66 -7.86 10.38
CA THR A 512 -23.51 -7.25 11.70
C THR A 512 -24.70 -7.59 12.59
N LYS A 513 -24.67 -7.16 13.86
CA LYS A 513 -25.86 -7.23 14.74
C LYS A 513 -27.08 -6.47 14.20
N LYS A 514 -26.88 -5.54 13.26
CA LYS A 514 -27.92 -4.68 12.68
C LYS A 514 -28.47 -5.20 11.34
N GLY A 515 -28.02 -6.36 10.88
CA GLY A 515 -28.40 -6.96 9.59
C GLY A 515 -27.21 -7.16 8.65
N GLY A 516 -27.52 -7.51 7.40
CA GLY A 516 -26.55 -7.84 6.36
C GLY A 516 -26.29 -9.35 6.25
N VAL A 517 -26.08 -9.84 5.02
CA VAL A 517 -25.88 -11.28 4.78
C VAL A 517 -24.42 -11.67 4.55
N ILE A 518 -23.56 -10.74 4.16
CA ILE A 518 -22.20 -11.05 3.68
C ILE A 518 -21.33 -11.51 4.86
N SER A 519 -20.94 -12.78 4.82
CA SER A 519 -20.08 -13.43 5.83
C SER A 519 -19.25 -14.54 5.19
N THR A 520 -18.15 -14.92 5.86
CA THR A 520 -17.31 -16.04 5.41
C THR A 520 -18.11 -17.34 5.26
N THR A 521 -19.03 -17.64 6.19
CA THR A 521 -19.91 -18.81 6.10
C THR A 521 -20.79 -18.76 4.85
N LEU A 522 -21.40 -17.61 4.56
CA LEU A 522 -22.26 -17.44 3.38
C LEU A 522 -21.46 -17.68 2.10
N VAL A 523 -20.31 -17.01 1.95
CA VAL A 523 -19.48 -17.10 0.74
C VAL A 523 -19.01 -18.54 0.52
N VAL A 524 -18.52 -19.21 1.56
CA VAL A 524 -18.09 -20.62 1.45
C VAL A 524 -19.26 -21.55 1.15
N GLY A 525 -20.42 -21.35 1.77
CA GLY A 525 -21.62 -22.15 1.49
C GLY A 525 -22.05 -22.07 0.03
N PHE A 526 -22.12 -20.86 -0.52
CA PHE A 526 -22.45 -20.66 -1.93
C PHE A 526 -21.38 -21.19 -2.89
N LEU A 527 -20.09 -21.05 -2.57
CA LEU A 527 -19.00 -21.65 -3.37
C LEU A 527 -19.07 -23.18 -3.40
N ARG A 528 -19.41 -23.81 -2.28
CA ARG A 528 -19.55 -25.27 -2.25
C ARG A 528 -20.80 -25.75 -2.98
N SER A 529 -21.88 -24.99 -2.89
CA SER A 529 -23.08 -25.20 -3.70
C SER A 529 -22.80 -25.01 -5.20
N TYR A 530 -21.94 -24.06 -5.55
CA TYR A 530 -21.50 -23.83 -6.94
C TYR A 530 -20.78 -25.06 -7.52
N ILE A 531 -19.89 -25.71 -6.76
CA ILE A 531 -19.23 -26.96 -7.20
C ILE A 531 -20.26 -28.04 -7.55
N TYR A 532 -21.30 -28.21 -6.72
CA TYR A 532 -22.38 -29.17 -7.00
C TYR A 532 -23.16 -28.81 -8.28
N MET A 533 -23.48 -27.52 -8.45
CA MET A 533 -24.16 -27.01 -9.64
C MET A 533 -23.34 -27.26 -10.92
N LEU A 534 -22.02 -27.01 -10.89
CA LEU A 534 -21.14 -27.26 -12.04
C LEU A 534 -21.20 -28.71 -12.50
N ASP A 535 -21.20 -29.66 -11.56
CA ASP A 535 -21.32 -31.09 -11.86
C ASP A 535 -22.68 -31.41 -12.49
N LYS A 536 -23.76 -30.94 -11.85
CA LYS A 536 -25.14 -31.23 -12.26
C LYS A 536 -25.51 -30.67 -13.63
N TYR A 537 -25.03 -29.47 -13.97
CA TYR A 537 -25.38 -28.76 -15.21
C TYR A 537 -24.24 -28.72 -16.23
N ASN A 538 -23.20 -29.53 -16.03
CA ASN A 538 -22.04 -29.64 -16.91
C ASN A 538 -21.35 -28.30 -17.22
N GLY A 539 -21.14 -27.49 -16.16
CA GLY A 539 -20.31 -26.28 -16.20
C GLY A 539 -21.03 -25.00 -15.81
N PRO A 540 -20.32 -23.85 -15.89
CA PRO A 540 -20.88 -22.54 -15.54
C PRO A 540 -22.04 -22.15 -16.45
N GLN A 541 -22.94 -21.34 -15.91
CA GLN A 541 -24.19 -20.86 -16.52
C GLN A 541 -24.20 -19.33 -16.45
N ASP A 542 -25.20 -18.70 -17.07
CA ASP A 542 -25.33 -17.24 -17.07
C ASP A 542 -26.09 -16.69 -15.86
N PHE A 543 -26.06 -15.36 -15.69
CA PHE A 543 -26.80 -14.66 -14.64
C PHE A 543 -28.30 -15.00 -14.63
N ARG A 544 -28.96 -15.12 -15.79
CA ARG A 544 -30.40 -15.37 -15.87
C ARG A 544 -30.76 -16.75 -15.34
N PHE A 545 -29.96 -17.76 -15.69
CA PHE A 545 -30.08 -19.10 -15.14
C PHE A 545 -29.96 -19.05 -13.62
N TYR A 546 -28.90 -18.45 -13.08
CA TYR A 546 -28.69 -18.37 -11.64
C TYR A 546 -29.81 -17.61 -10.92
N GLN A 547 -30.22 -16.47 -11.47
CA GLN A 547 -31.30 -15.66 -10.93
C GLN A 547 -32.60 -16.46 -10.84
N SER A 548 -32.97 -17.17 -11.91
CA SER A 548 -34.20 -17.98 -11.94
C SER A 548 -34.20 -19.07 -10.86
N ARG A 549 -33.08 -19.77 -10.66
CA ARG A 549 -32.95 -20.83 -9.66
C ARG A 549 -32.95 -20.28 -8.23
N LEU A 550 -32.23 -19.18 -7.99
CA LEU A 550 -32.12 -18.55 -6.67
C LEU A 550 -33.43 -17.90 -6.20
N GLN A 551 -34.39 -17.63 -7.10
CA GLN A 551 -35.72 -17.17 -6.69
C GLN A 551 -36.43 -18.18 -5.76
N HIS A 552 -36.21 -19.48 -5.98
CA HIS A 552 -36.79 -20.56 -5.15
C HIS A 552 -36.14 -20.70 -3.77
N LEU A 553 -34.99 -20.06 -3.55
CA LEU A 553 -34.31 -20.07 -2.25
C LEU A 553 -35.14 -19.32 -1.20
N LYS A 554 -35.70 -20.07 -0.24
CA LYS A 554 -36.49 -19.59 0.91
C LYS A 554 -35.81 -19.88 2.25
N ILE A 555 -34.48 -19.72 2.30
CA ILE A 555 -33.68 -20.03 3.48
C ILE A 555 -33.22 -18.72 4.14
N ASN A 556 -33.33 -18.66 5.46
CA ASN A 556 -32.76 -17.56 6.22
C ASN A 556 -31.24 -17.79 6.38
N VAL A 557 -30.45 -17.30 5.44
CA VAL A 557 -28.97 -17.44 5.46
C VAL A 557 -28.31 -16.88 6.73
N ASN A 558 -29.02 -16.01 7.47
CA ASN A 558 -28.50 -15.46 8.73
C ASN A 558 -28.54 -16.44 9.90
N SER A 559 -29.32 -17.53 9.82
CA SER A 559 -29.37 -18.58 10.86
C SER A 559 -28.08 -19.39 10.96
N PHE A 560 -27.28 -19.44 9.90
CA PHE A 560 -26.02 -20.18 9.88
C PHE A 560 -24.90 -19.41 10.57
N VAL A 561 -24.21 -20.10 11.47
CA VAL A 561 -23.05 -19.59 12.22
C VAL A 561 -21.72 -20.07 11.60
N SER A 562 -20.61 -19.67 12.21
CA SER A 562 -19.26 -20.07 11.77
C SER A 562 -19.15 -21.58 11.57
N SER A 563 -18.50 -21.99 10.48
CA SER A 563 -18.25 -23.41 10.17
C SER A 563 -19.44 -24.25 9.71
N GLN A 564 -20.63 -23.66 9.56
CA GLN A 564 -21.83 -24.37 9.06
C GLN A 564 -22.03 -24.28 7.53
N TRP A 565 -20.97 -23.98 6.77
CA TRP A 565 -21.06 -23.83 5.31
C TRP A 565 -21.50 -25.11 4.58
N ASN A 566 -21.25 -26.31 5.15
CA ASN A 566 -21.74 -27.58 4.59
C ASN A 566 -23.27 -27.67 4.63
N SER A 567 -23.86 -27.35 5.79
CA SER A 567 -25.31 -27.37 5.98
C SER A 567 -25.98 -26.38 5.05
N LEU A 568 -25.44 -25.15 4.99
CA LEU A 568 -25.91 -24.12 4.08
C LEU A 568 -25.83 -24.58 2.61
N ALA A 569 -24.71 -25.17 2.18
CA ALA A 569 -24.56 -25.66 0.82
C ALA A 569 -25.59 -26.75 0.47
N ASN A 570 -25.84 -27.70 1.39
CA ASN A 570 -26.84 -28.75 1.17
C ASN A 570 -28.26 -28.17 1.02
N GLU A 571 -28.61 -27.20 1.87
CA GLU A 571 -29.92 -26.54 1.78
C GLU A 571 -30.07 -25.73 0.48
N ILE A 572 -29.03 -25.02 0.04
CA ILE A 572 -29.04 -24.34 -1.27
C ILE A 572 -29.21 -25.37 -2.39
N ASN A 573 -28.49 -26.49 -2.34
CA ASN A 573 -28.55 -27.52 -3.37
C ASN A 573 -29.97 -28.08 -3.52
N SER A 574 -30.60 -28.45 -2.41
CA SER A 574 -31.97 -28.99 -2.39
C SER A 574 -33.02 -27.98 -2.85
N ALA A 575 -32.80 -26.69 -2.62
CA ALA A 575 -33.78 -25.65 -2.96
C ALA A 575 -33.63 -25.09 -4.38
N CYS A 576 -32.41 -25.05 -4.92
CA CYS A 576 -32.11 -24.34 -6.17
C CYS A 576 -31.70 -25.26 -7.32
N TRP A 577 -31.01 -26.35 -7.03
CA TRP A 577 -30.35 -27.17 -8.05
C TRP A 577 -31.01 -28.52 -8.25
N VAL A 578 -31.60 -29.11 -7.20
CA VAL A 578 -32.48 -30.29 -7.30
C VAL A 578 -33.73 -29.91 -8.07
#